data_AF-V4SF82-F1
#
_entry.id   AF-V4SF82-F1
#
_cell.length_a   1.000
_cell.length_b   1.000
_cell.length_c   1.000
_cell.angle_alpha   90.00
_cell.angle_beta   90.00
_cell.angle_gamma   90.00
#
_symmetry.space_group_name_H-M   'P 1'
#
loop_
_entity.id
_entity.type
_entity.pdbx_description
1 polymer ?
#
loop_
_entity_poly.entity_id
_entity_poly.type
_entity_poly.pdbx_seq_one_letter_code
_entity_poly.pdbx_strand_id
1 'polypeptide(L)'
;MELGSVLEFLENKTILVTGATGFLAKIFVEKILRVQPNVKMLYLLLRAADAKSATVRFHNEIIGKDLFRVLKEKNGTHLNALISEKITLVPGDITREDLGVKDSNFGSWYRTIP
;
A
#
# COMPACT_ATOMS: atom_id res chain seq x y z
N MET A 1 23.12 20.42 -3.61
CA MET A 1 22.17 19.67 -2.77
C MET A 1 22.41 18.21 -3.07
N GLU A 2 22.94 17.45 -2.12
CA GLU A 2 22.96 16.01 -2.27
C GLU A 2 21.50 15.54 -2.25
N LEU A 3 21.06 14.87 -3.33
CA LEU A 3 19.85 14.07 -3.23
C LEU A 3 20.18 12.95 -2.24
N GLY A 4 19.61 13.00 -1.04
CA GLY A 4 19.65 11.89 -0.10
C GLY A 4 19.24 10.59 -0.80
N SER A 5 19.67 9.44 -0.26
CA SER A 5 19.39 8.17 -0.89
C SER A 5 17.87 7.98 -1.09
N VAL A 6 17.45 7.22 -2.11
CA VAL A 6 16.01 6.93 -2.33
C VAL A 6 15.36 6.36 -1.07
N LEU A 7 16.12 5.66 -0.23
CA LEU A 7 15.64 5.13 1.05
C LEU A 7 15.35 6.24 2.05
N GLU A 8 16.23 7.22 2.23
CA GLU A 8 15.98 8.40 3.06
C GLU A 8 14.78 9.20 2.56
N PHE A 9 14.64 9.35 1.24
CA PHE A 9 13.47 10.03 0.68
C PHE A 9 12.15 9.34 1.04
N LEU A 10 12.12 8.00 1.10
CA LEU A 10 10.93 7.22 1.40
C LEU A 10 10.62 7.10 2.91
N GLU A 11 11.55 7.54 3.76
CA GLU A 11 11.35 7.54 5.20
C GLU A 11 10.19 8.47 5.62
N ASN A 12 9.32 7.97 6.50
CA ASN A 12 8.14 8.66 7.02
C ASN A 12 7.16 9.14 5.94
N LYS A 13 7.27 8.65 4.70
CA LYS A 13 6.36 9.02 3.62
C LYS A 13 5.05 8.23 3.67
N THR A 14 3.99 8.93 3.32
CA THR A 14 2.69 8.37 2.98
C THR A 14 2.60 8.30 1.45
N ILE A 15 2.31 7.12 0.90
CA ILE A 15 2.36 6.88 -0.55
C ILE A 15 1.04 6.27 -1.01
N LEU A 16 0.39 6.89 -1.99
CA LEU A 16 -0.73 6.30 -2.72
C LEU A 16 -0.20 5.52 -3.93
N VAL A 17 -0.55 4.23 -4.00
CA VAL A 17 -0.21 3.34 -5.10
C VAL A 17 -1.48 2.99 -5.87
N THR A 18 -1.57 3.49 -7.10
CA THR A 18 -2.60 3.09 -8.07
C THR A 18 -2.16 1.86 -8.85
N GLY A 19 -3.12 1.05 -9.30
CA GLY A 19 -2.79 -0.17 -10.07
C GLY A 19 -2.00 -1.19 -9.25
N ALA A 20 -2.21 -1.22 -7.93
CA ALA A 20 -1.45 -2.02 -6.97
C ALA A 20 -1.46 -3.54 -7.25
N THR A 21 -2.40 -4.04 -8.06
CA THR A 21 -2.48 -5.45 -8.49
C THR A 21 -1.60 -5.75 -9.70
N GLY A 22 -1.16 -4.72 -10.43
CA GLY A 22 -0.25 -4.82 -11.57
C GLY A 22 1.13 -5.33 -11.17
N PHE A 23 1.85 -5.91 -12.13
CA PHE A 23 3.12 -6.58 -11.87
C PHE A 23 4.15 -5.67 -11.18
N LEU A 24 4.43 -4.50 -11.77
CA LEU A 24 5.43 -3.56 -11.25
C LEU A 24 5.01 -2.96 -9.89
N ALA A 25 3.74 -2.61 -9.74
CA ALA A 25 3.25 -2.00 -8.50
C ALA A 25 3.38 -2.95 -7.30
N LYS A 26 3.16 -4.26 -7.49
CA LYS A 26 3.37 -5.25 -6.43
C LYS A 26 4.84 -5.35 -6.03
N ILE A 27 5.76 -5.31 -7.01
CA ILE A 27 7.20 -5.31 -6.75
C ILE A 27 7.58 -4.07 -5.96
N PHE A 28 7.04 -2.91 -6.34
CA PHE A 28 7.27 -1.66 -5.63
C PHE A 28 6.80 -1.72 -4.17
N VAL A 29 5.58 -2.21 -3.92
CA VAL A 29 5.04 -2.39 -2.56
C VAL A 29 5.89 -3.37 -1.74
N GLU A 30 6.21 -4.56 -2.29
CA GLU A 30 7.08 -5.53 -1.62
C GLU A 30 8.44 -4.93 -1.27
N LYS A 31 9.05 -4.26 -2.26
CA LYS A 31 10.38 -3.68 -2.12
C LYS A 31 10.39 -2.66 -0.99
N ILE A 32 9.46 -1.70 -0.98
CA ILE A 32 9.38 -0.68 0.06
C ILE A 32 9.27 -1.32 1.44
N LEU A 33 8.31 -2.22 1.63
CA LEU A 33 8.09 -2.89 2.92
C LEU A 33 9.33 -3.64 3.40
N ARG A 34 10.16 -4.13 2.48
CA ARG A 34 11.39 -4.87 2.80
C ARG A 34 12.61 -4.00 3.03
N VAL A 35 12.74 -2.85 2.35
CA VAL A 35 13.97 -2.04 2.37
C VAL A 35 13.85 -0.73 3.11
N GLN A 36 12.64 -0.24 3.35
CA GLN A 36 12.39 0.97 4.12
C GLN A 36 11.28 0.71 5.16
N PRO A 37 11.60 0.10 6.31
CA PRO A 37 10.62 -0.21 7.35
C PRO A 37 10.00 1.04 7.99
N ASN A 38 10.64 2.21 7.88
CA ASN A 38 10.17 3.48 8.41
C ASN A 38 9.23 4.21 7.43
N VAL A 39 8.77 3.57 6.36
CA VAL A 39 7.66 4.14 5.58
C VAL A 39 6.45 4.32 6.51
N LYS A 40 5.76 5.47 6.38
CA LYS A 40 4.64 5.78 7.27
C LYS A 40 3.41 4.97 6.89
N MET A 41 3.01 5.03 5.62
CA MET A 41 1.78 4.39 5.14
C MET A 41 1.81 4.18 3.63
N LEU A 42 1.31 3.02 3.19
CA LEU A 42 1.03 2.67 1.81
C LEU A 42 -0.49 2.55 1.62
N TYR A 43 -1.06 3.48 0.88
CA TYR A 43 -2.44 3.44 0.45
C TYR A 43 -2.54 2.71 -0.88
N LEU A 44 -3.24 1.58 -0.92
CA LEU A 44 -3.36 0.77 -2.14
C LEU A 44 -4.75 0.95 -2.76
N LEU A 45 -4.82 1.72 -3.86
CA LEU A 45 -6.07 1.89 -4.59
C LEU A 45 -6.38 0.62 -5.39
N LEU A 46 -7.49 -0.02 -5.03
CA LEU A 46 -7.97 -1.26 -5.61
C LEU A 46 -9.35 -1.05 -6.20
N ARG A 47 -9.50 -1.40 -7.48
CA ARG A 47 -10.80 -1.41 -8.14
C ARG A 47 -11.68 -2.51 -7.56
N ALA A 48 -12.57 -2.11 -6.67
CA ALA A 48 -13.47 -2.97 -5.90
C ALA A 48 -14.74 -2.19 -5.51
N ALA A 49 -15.85 -2.91 -5.32
CA ALA A 49 -17.13 -2.30 -4.95
C ALA A 49 -17.16 -1.79 -3.50
N ASP A 50 -16.45 -2.47 -2.60
CA ASP A 50 -16.42 -2.19 -1.17
C ASP A 50 -15.09 -2.65 -0.53
N ALA A 51 -14.93 -2.36 0.76
CA ALA A 51 -13.75 -2.72 1.53
C ALA A 51 -13.53 -4.24 1.59
N LYS A 52 -14.61 -5.03 1.72
CA LYS A 52 -14.52 -6.49 1.79
C LYS A 52 -13.95 -7.07 0.49
N SER A 53 -14.45 -6.59 -0.64
CA SER A 53 -13.99 -6.94 -1.98
C SER A 53 -12.54 -6.51 -2.19
N ALA A 54 -12.15 -5.31 -1.72
CA ALA A 54 -10.76 -4.85 -1.78
C ALA A 54 -9.82 -5.76 -0.96
N THR A 55 -10.23 -6.18 0.24
CA THR A 55 -9.47 -7.12 1.08
C THR A 55 -9.27 -8.47 0.39
N VAL A 56 -10.32 -9.04 -0.19
CA VAL A 56 -10.22 -10.30 -0.95
C VAL A 56 -9.25 -10.16 -2.12
N ARG A 57 -9.35 -9.07 -2.90
CA ARG A 57 -8.42 -8.80 -4.01
C ARG A 57 -6.99 -8.62 -3.52
N PHE A 58 -6.77 -7.88 -2.44
CA PHE A 58 -5.45 -7.69 -1.84
C PHE A 58 -4.81 -9.03 -1.46
N HIS A 59 -5.54 -9.91 -0.78
CA HIS A 59 -5.03 -11.23 -0.43
C HIS A 59 -4.75 -12.09 -1.66
N ASN A 60 -5.65 -12.14 -2.64
CA ASN A 60 -5.51 -13.05 -3.78
C ASN A 60 -4.51 -12.57 -4.84
N GLU A 61 -4.42 -11.26 -5.05
CA GLU A 61 -3.68 -10.68 -6.18
C GLU A 61 -2.33 -10.10 -5.77
N ILE A 62 -2.16 -9.75 -4.49
CA ILE A 62 -0.98 -9.06 -3.94
C ILE A 62 -0.28 -9.97 -2.92
N ILE A 63 -0.73 -10.00 -1.66
CA ILE A 63 0.00 -10.67 -0.58
C ILE A 63 0.05 -12.19 -0.75
N GLY A 64 -0.93 -12.80 -1.38
CA GLY A 64 -0.96 -14.24 -1.67
C GLY A 64 0.07 -14.69 -2.69
N LYS A 65 0.69 -13.77 -3.46
CA LYS A 65 1.66 -14.14 -4.51
C LYS A 65 3.03 -14.47 -3.92
N ASP A 66 3.75 -15.37 -4.62
CA ASP A 66 5.11 -15.78 -4.26
C ASP A 66 6.11 -14.63 -4.25
N LEU A 67 5.80 -13.53 -4.94
CA LEU A 67 6.57 -12.29 -4.88
C LEU A 67 6.80 -11.83 -3.43
N PHE A 68 5.82 -12.01 -2.53
CA PHE A 68 5.92 -11.60 -1.13
C PHE A 68 6.56 -12.68 -0.24
N ARG A 69 7.05 -13.81 -0.78
CA ARG A 69 7.64 -14.90 0.00
C ARG A 69 8.78 -14.42 0.90
N VAL A 70 9.72 -13.64 0.34
CA VAL A 70 10.87 -13.13 1.12
C VAL A 70 10.40 -12.20 2.25
N LEU A 71 9.42 -11.34 2.00
CA LEU A 71 8.84 -10.48 3.03
C LEU A 71 8.15 -11.32 4.13
N LYS A 72 7.42 -12.38 3.75
CA LYS A 72 6.76 -13.32 4.68
C LYS A 72 7.78 -14.05 5.55
N GLU A 73 8.83 -14.62 4.95
CA GLU A 73 9.88 -15.35 5.66
C GLU A 73 10.63 -14.45 6.65
N LYS A 74 10.93 -13.21 6.26
CA LYS A 74 11.62 -12.26 7.13
C LYS A 74 10.79 -11.79 8.32
N ASN A 75 9.48 -11.61 8.15
CA ASN A 75 8.62 -11.06 9.19
C ASN A 75 7.90 -12.14 10.00
N GLY A 76 7.76 -13.36 9.50
CA GLY A 76 7.13 -14.49 10.19
C GLY A 76 5.78 -14.10 10.80
N THR A 77 5.67 -14.25 12.13
CA THR A 77 4.46 -13.92 12.89
C THR A 77 4.12 -12.43 12.92
N HIS A 78 5.10 -11.54 12.70
CA HIS A 78 4.88 -10.09 12.66
C HIS A 78 4.32 -9.57 11.33
N LEU A 79 4.22 -10.43 10.31
CA LEU A 79 3.74 -10.00 8.99
C LEU A 79 2.37 -9.32 9.06
N ASN A 80 1.41 -9.90 9.77
CA ASN A 80 0.05 -9.35 9.85
C ASN A 80 0.02 -7.98 10.56
N ALA A 81 0.88 -7.80 11.57
CA ALA A 81 1.02 -6.52 12.27
C ALA A 81 1.63 -5.47 11.34
N LEU A 82 2.72 -5.80 10.62
CA LEU A 82 3.35 -4.93 9.64
C LEU A 82 2.36 -4.51 8.53
N ILE A 83 1.60 -5.46 7.99
CA ILE A 83 0.60 -5.16 6.96
C ILE A 83 -0.49 -4.22 7.50
N SER A 84 -0.99 -4.48 8.71
CA SER A 84 -2.04 -3.64 9.32
C SER A 84 -1.53 -2.24 9.68
N GLU A 85 -0.25 -2.11 10.05
CA GLU A 85 0.37 -0.83 10.39
C GLU A 85 0.72 -0.01 9.14
N LYS A 86 1.26 -0.66 8.10
CA LYS A 86 1.85 0.02 6.95
C LYS A 86 0.95 0.09 5.73
N ILE A 87 -0.15 -0.68 5.66
CA ILE A 87 -1.00 -0.75 4.48
C ILE A 87 -2.45 -0.41 4.82
N THR A 88 -3.04 0.48 4.03
CA THR A 88 -4.49 0.71 4.03
C THR A 88 -5.04 0.53 2.63
N LEU A 89 -6.10 -0.26 2.50
CA LEU A 89 -6.75 -0.55 1.22
C LEU A 89 -7.79 0.53 0.90
N VAL A 90 -7.78 1.00 -0.34
CA VAL A 90 -8.74 2.00 -0.84
C VAL A 90 -9.58 1.37 -1.95
N PRO A 91 -10.86 1.05 -1.70
CA PRO A 91 -11.78 0.73 -2.79
C PRO A 91 -12.00 2.00 -3.63
N GLY A 92 -11.67 1.94 -4.92
CA GLY A 92 -11.85 3.08 -5.81
C GLY A 92 -11.45 2.78 -7.26
N ASP A 93 -11.76 3.72 -8.15
CA ASP A 93 -11.50 3.64 -9.59
C ASP A 93 -10.97 4.97 -10.11
N ILE A 94 -9.80 4.93 -10.75
CA ILE A 94 -9.12 6.12 -11.30
C ILE A 94 -9.92 6.83 -12.40
N THR A 95 -10.92 6.17 -12.99
CA THR A 95 -11.76 6.74 -14.05
C THR A 95 -12.91 7.58 -13.50
N ARG A 96 -13.11 7.59 -12.18
CA ARG A 96 -14.16 8.34 -11.50
C ARG A 96 -13.59 9.61 -10.88
N GLU A 97 -14.44 10.62 -10.72
CA GLU A 97 -14.14 11.78 -9.88
C GLU A 97 -13.73 11.31 -8.47
N ASP A 98 -12.75 12.00 -7.89
CA ASP A 98 -12.23 11.69 -6.56
C ASP A 98 -11.82 10.21 -6.40
N LEU A 99 -11.30 9.62 -7.49
CA LEU A 99 -10.89 8.21 -7.58
C LEU A 99 -11.99 7.22 -7.17
N GLY A 100 -13.26 7.63 -7.22
CA GLY A 100 -14.41 6.82 -6.81
C GLY A 100 -14.43 6.46 -5.33
N VAL A 101 -13.66 7.17 -4.50
CA VAL A 101 -13.61 6.96 -3.05
C VAL A 101 -14.80 7.67 -2.41
N LYS A 102 -15.49 7.03 -1.47
CA LYS A 102 -16.65 7.63 -0.79
C LYS A 102 -16.19 8.51 0.39
N ASP A 103 -16.87 9.64 0.58
CA ASP A 103 -16.49 10.74 1.51
C ASP A 103 -16.17 10.32 2.95
N SER A 104 -16.79 9.25 3.46
CA SER A 104 -16.56 8.79 4.84
C SER A 104 -15.12 8.37 5.12
N ASN A 105 -14.37 8.00 4.08
CA ASN A 105 -12.95 7.73 4.20
C ASN A 105 -12.13 9.00 3.93
N PHE A 106 -12.45 9.79 2.91
CA PHE A 106 -11.66 10.92 2.37
C PHE A 106 -11.04 11.89 3.39
N GLY A 107 -11.76 12.24 4.46
CA GLY A 107 -11.31 13.22 5.45
C GLY A 107 -10.09 12.80 6.29
N SER A 108 -9.77 11.51 6.39
CA SER A 108 -8.60 11.03 7.17
C SER A 108 -7.29 10.98 6.35
N TRP A 109 -7.40 10.91 5.02
CA TRP A 109 -6.28 10.76 4.07
C TRP A 109 -5.52 12.07 3.92
N TYR A 110 -6.25 13.16 3.72
CA TYR A 110 -5.64 14.50 3.66
C TYR A 110 -5.03 14.93 4.99
N ARG A 111 -5.57 14.49 6.13
CA ARG A 111 -5.02 14.83 7.46
C ARG A 111 -3.74 14.06 7.80
N THR A 112 -3.42 13.00 7.06
CA THR A 112 -2.25 12.15 7.30
C THR A 112 -1.11 12.41 6.32
N ILE A 113 -1.35 13.22 5.28
CA ILE A 113 -0.35 13.78 4.38
C ILE A 113 0.14 15.10 5.02
N PRO A 114 1.40 15.19 5.47
CA PRO A 114 1.96 16.43 6.02
C PRO A 114 2.08 17.53 4.95
#